data_AF-A0AAV1L7V3-F1
#
_entry.id   AF-A0AAV1L7V3-F1
#
_cell.length_a   1.000
_cell.length_b   1.000
_cell.length_c   1.000
_cell.angle_alpha   90.00
_cell.angle_beta   90.00
_cell.angle_gamma   90.00
#
_symmetry.space_group_name_H-M   'P 1'
#
loop_
_entity.id
_entity.type
_entity.pdbx_description
1 polymer ?
#
loop_
_entity_poly.entity_id
_entity_poly.type
_entity_poly.pdbx_seq_one_letter_code
_entity_poly.pdbx_strand_id
1 'polypeptide(L)'
;MDNAPYHSQQINWAPTSANKKNEIQEWLRQHGIEFSDSELKPELSQKVQRNRPEKIYKLDQLALESGHEVNRLPPYHCEYNPIELVWAQVKNEVASKNSTFKIADVEVLLHEAISNVSQKNWEDCVKHAEKLQEED
;
A
#
# COMPACT_ATOMS: atom_id res chain seq x y z
N MET A 1 -1.11 -2.36 5.53
CA MET A 1 -1.58 -2.14 4.14
C MET A 1 -0.38 -2.24 3.22
N ASP A 2 -0.45 -3.10 2.23
CA ASP A 2 0.64 -3.23 1.25
C ASP A 2 0.69 -2.01 0.30
N ASN A 3 1.63 -2.03 -0.64
CA ASN A 3 1.85 -0.95 -1.58
C ASN A 3 1.24 -1.21 -2.97
N ALA A 4 0.29 -2.16 -3.11
CA ALA A 4 -0.31 -2.46 -4.39
C ALA A 4 -0.92 -1.20 -5.04
N PRO A 5 -0.87 -1.04 -6.37
CA PRO A 5 -1.23 0.22 -7.03
C PRO A 5 -2.65 0.72 -6.69
N TYR A 6 -3.60 -0.19 -6.52
CA TYR A 6 -4.98 0.13 -6.17
C TYR A 6 -5.17 0.58 -4.71
N HIS A 7 -4.29 0.15 -3.80
CA HIS A 7 -4.23 0.67 -2.43
C HIS A 7 -3.48 2.01 -2.34
N SER A 8 -2.60 2.29 -3.29
CA SER A 8 -1.67 3.43 -3.29
C SER A 8 -2.06 4.53 -4.28
N GLN A 9 -3.35 4.72 -4.55
CA GLN A 9 -3.84 5.82 -5.38
C GLN A 9 -3.62 7.16 -4.68
N GLN A 10 -2.55 7.86 -5.04
CA GLN A 10 -2.22 9.18 -4.50
C GLN A 10 -3.24 10.23 -4.99
N ILE A 11 -3.59 11.18 -4.12
CA ILE A 11 -4.52 12.28 -4.47
C ILE A 11 -3.81 13.64 -4.57
N ASN A 12 -2.68 13.83 -3.88
CA ASN A 12 -1.93 15.09 -3.84
C ASN A 12 -0.67 15.03 -4.73
N TRP A 13 -0.86 14.81 -6.03
CA TRP A 13 0.27 14.66 -6.95
C TRP A 13 1.12 15.92 -7.06
N ALA A 14 2.44 15.74 -6.90
CA ALA A 14 3.42 16.75 -7.26
C ALA A 14 3.87 16.54 -8.72
N PRO A 15 4.19 17.62 -9.46
CA PRO A 15 4.73 17.53 -10.81
C PRO A 15 6.00 16.68 -10.88
N THR A 16 6.21 16.07 -12.03
CA THR A 16 7.38 15.25 -12.36
C THR A 16 8.19 15.88 -13.50
N SER A 17 9.34 15.29 -13.83
CA SER A 17 10.15 15.71 -14.97
C SER A 17 9.41 15.60 -16.32
N ALA A 18 8.31 14.84 -16.40
CA ALA A 18 7.47 14.75 -17.59
C ALA A 18 6.58 16.00 -17.77
N ASN A 19 6.24 16.71 -16.70
CA ASN A 19 5.37 17.89 -16.76
C ASN A 19 6.01 19.06 -17.50
N LYS A 20 5.19 19.91 -18.11
CA LYS A 20 5.68 21.12 -18.77
C LYS A 20 6.15 22.15 -17.75
N LYS A 21 7.03 23.08 -18.16
CA LYS A 21 7.56 24.14 -17.26
C LYS A 21 6.43 24.94 -16.60
N ASN A 22 5.42 25.33 -17.38
CA ASN A 22 4.27 26.09 -16.88
C ASN A 22 3.42 25.30 -15.87
N GLU A 23 3.27 23.99 -16.02
CA GLU A 23 2.56 23.14 -15.04
C GLU A 23 3.32 23.08 -13.71
N ILE A 24 4.65 23.01 -13.77
CA ILE A 24 5.51 23.06 -12.58
C ILE A 24 5.41 24.42 -11.89
N GLN A 25 5.47 25.52 -12.65
CA GLN A 25 5.32 26.88 -12.13
C GLN A 25 3.95 27.09 -11.46
N GLU A 26 2.89 26.59 -12.08
CA GLU A 26 1.53 26.69 -11.54
C GLU A 26 1.40 25.92 -10.22
N TRP A 27 1.96 24.72 -10.14
CA TRP A 27 1.99 23.96 -8.89
C TRP A 27 2.77 24.70 -7.79
N LEU A 28 3.96 25.24 -8.11
CA LEU A 28 4.76 26.02 -7.16
C LEU A 28 3.98 27.23 -6.64
N ARG A 29 3.27 27.94 -7.53
CA ARG A 29 2.40 29.07 -7.18
C ARG A 29 1.27 28.65 -6.25
N GLN A 30 0.57 27.54 -6.56
CA GLN A 30 -0.52 27.01 -5.72
C GLN A 30 -0.05 26.61 -4.32
N HIS A 31 1.22 26.21 -4.17
CA HIS A 31 1.83 25.85 -2.90
C HIS A 31 2.58 27.02 -2.23
N GLY A 32 2.49 28.23 -2.78
CA GLY A 32 3.14 29.42 -2.22
C GLY A 32 4.68 29.38 -2.27
N ILE A 33 5.27 28.60 -3.17
CA ILE A 33 6.72 28.45 -3.30
C ILE A 33 7.24 29.48 -4.30
N GLU A 34 8.15 30.34 -3.85
CA GLU A 34 8.75 31.38 -4.69
C GLU A 34 9.63 30.79 -5.81
N PHE A 35 9.46 31.33 -7.02
CA PHE A 35 10.29 31.03 -8.19
C PHE A 35 10.38 32.26 -9.11
N SER A 36 11.40 32.31 -9.95
CA SER A 36 11.56 33.31 -11.02
C SER A 36 11.15 32.73 -12.37
N ASP A 37 10.54 33.53 -13.23
CA ASP A 37 10.19 33.12 -14.60
C ASP A 37 11.42 32.77 -15.46
N SER A 38 12.60 33.29 -15.10
CA SER A 38 13.88 32.96 -15.74
C SER A 38 14.42 31.58 -15.36
N GLU A 39 13.95 30.98 -14.26
CA GLU A 39 14.47 29.68 -13.80
C GLU A 39 14.19 28.58 -14.83
N LEU A 40 15.18 27.73 -15.04
CA LEU A 40 15.09 26.59 -15.94
C LEU A 40 14.23 25.49 -15.30
N LYS A 41 13.63 24.65 -16.14
CA LYS A 41 12.81 23.51 -15.69
C LYS A 41 13.51 22.61 -14.64
N PRO A 42 14.83 22.32 -14.73
CA PRO A 42 15.52 21.58 -13.67
C PRO A 42 15.56 22.29 -12.31
N GLU A 43 15.73 23.62 -12.28
CA GLU A 43 15.75 24.42 -11.04
C GLU A 43 14.38 24.40 -10.37
N LEU A 44 13.32 24.58 -11.17
CA LEU A 44 11.94 24.46 -10.68
C LEU A 44 11.62 23.05 -10.17
N SER A 45 12.10 22.01 -10.86
CA SER A 45 11.93 20.62 -10.42
C SER A 45 12.61 20.34 -9.08
N GLN A 46 13.79 20.93 -8.82
CA GLN A 46 14.44 20.83 -7.51
C GLN A 46 13.61 21.49 -6.41
N LYS A 47 12.98 22.64 -6.69
CA LYS A 47 12.06 23.27 -5.73
C LYS A 47 10.85 22.38 -5.44
N VAL A 48 10.26 21.75 -6.46
CA VAL A 48 9.18 20.77 -6.26
C VAL A 48 9.65 19.61 -5.38
N GLN A 49 10.85 19.06 -5.64
CA GLN A 49 11.38 17.95 -4.86
C GLN A 49 11.61 18.32 -3.38
N ARG A 50 12.15 19.51 -3.12
CA ARG A 50 12.40 20.02 -1.76
C ARG A 50 11.12 20.30 -0.97
N ASN A 51 10.04 20.63 -1.65
CA ASN A 51 8.75 21.01 -1.05
C ASN A 51 7.66 19.97 -1.32
N ARG A 52 8.05 18.73 -1.67
CA ARG A 52 7.08 17.69 -1.99
C ARG A 52 6.34 17.31 -0.71
N PRO A 53 5.00 17.43 -0.67
CA PRO A 53 4.24 17.01 0.50
C PRO A 53 4.34 15.50 0.69
N GLU A 54 4.10 15.05 1.92
CA GLU A 54 3.87 13.64 2.18
C GLU A 54 2.73 13.11 1.32
N LYS A 55 2.85 11.88 0.84
CA LYS A 55 1.85 11.30 -0.05
C LYS A 55 0.57 11.03 0.74
N ILE A 56 -0.54 11.54 0.23
CA ILE A 56 -1.87 11.22 0.74
C ILE A 56 -2.51 10.25 -0.24
N TYR A 57 -2.99 9.12 0.28
CA TYR A 57 -3.65 8.08 -0.51
C TYR A 57 -5.16 8.09 -0.27
N LYS A 58 -5.92 7.89 -1.34
CA LYS A 58 -7.39 7.91 -1.30
C LYS A 58 -7.94 6.89 -0.30
N LEU A 59 -7.39 5.68 -0.26
CA LEU A 59 -7.81 4.63 0.65
C LEU A 59 -7.59 5.02 2.11
N ASP A 60 -6.46 5.66 2.41
CA ASP A 60 -6.10 6.06 3.77
C ASP A 60 -7.04 7.15 4.27
N GLN A 61 -7.43 8.08 3.39
CA GLN A 61 -8.43 9.09 3.71
C GLN A 61 -9.79 8.46 4.01
N LEU A 62 -10.24 7.50 3.21
CA LEU A 62 -11.51 6.79 3.44
C LEU A 62 -11.50 6.00 4.76
N ALA A 63 -10.37 5.36 5.08
CA ALA A 63 -10.18 4.68 6.35
C ALA A 63 -10.23 5.67 7.52
N LEU A 64 -9.55 6.82 7.40
CA LEU A 64 -9.52 7.87 8.41
C LEU A 64 -10.90 8.48 8.64
N GLU A 65 -11.67 8.74 7.57
CA GLU A 65 -13.06 9.18 7.64
C GLU A 65 -13.97 8.18 8.36
N SER A 66 -13.58 6.90 8.36
CA SER A 66 -14.25 5.82 9.09
C SER A 66 -13.69 5.61 10.51
N GLY A 67 -12.74 6.44 10.95
CA GLY A 67 -12.12 6.34 12.28
C GLY A 67 -10.98 5.32 12.37
N HIS A 68 -10.38 4.93 11.25
CA HIS A 68 -9.28 3.96 11.18
C HIS A 68 -8.00 4.58 10.65
N GLU A 69 -6.88 4.30 11.31
CA GLU A 69 -5.55 4.64 10.84
C GLU A 69 -4.97 3.51 9.99
N VAL A 70 -4.34 3.85 8.86
CA VAL A 70 -3.72 2.87 7.96
C VAL A 70 -2.22 2.79 8.21
N ASN A 71 -1.80 1.67 8.80
CA ASN A 71 -0.38 1.32 8.87
C ASN A 71 0.09 0.72 7.54
N ARG A 72 0.96 1.43 6.81
CA ARG A 72 1.52 0.96 5.54
C ARG A 72 2.82 0.21 5.75
N LEU A 73 3.00 -0.84 4.95
CA LEU A 73 4.25 -1.60 4.92
C LEU A 73 5.31 -0.84 4.13
N PRO A 74 6.61 -1.03 4.44
CA PRO A 74 7.68 -0.65 3.55
C PRO A 74 7.53 -1.29 2.15
N PRO A 75 7.97 -0.63 1.06
CA PRO A 75 7.93 -1.21 -0.28
C PRO A 75 8.73 -2.52 -0.35
N TYR A 76 8.16 -3.54 -1.01
CA TYR A 76 8.77 -4.87 -1.22
C TYR A 76 8.95 -5.74 0.03
N HIS A 77 8.33 -5.37 1.15
CA HIS A 77 8.37 -6.16 2.39
C HIS A 77 7.00 -6.77 2.73
N CYS A 78 6.54 -7.70 1.91
CA CYS A 78 5.24 -8.36 2.14
C CYS A 78 5.28 -9.36 3.30
N GLU A 79 6.47 -9.84 3.67
CA GLU A 79 6.74 -10.72 4.80
C GLU A 79 6.34 -10.11 6.16
N TYR A 80 6.28 -8.78 6.24
CA TYR A 80 5.79 -8.06 7.42
C TYR A 80 4.26 -8.02 7.50
N ASN A 81 3.53 -8.62 6.55
CA ASN A 81 2.07 -8.66 6.54
C ASN A 81 1.56 -10.02 7.04
N PRO A 82 1.05 -10.14 8.27
CA PRO A 82 0.62 -11.43 8.83
C PRO A 82 -0.45 -12.13 7.99
N ILE A 83 -1.26 -11.37 7.24
CA ILE A 83 -2.33 -11.93 6.39
C ILE A 83 -1.77 -12.83 5.28
N GLU A 84 -0.53 -12.61 4.82
CA GLU A 84 0.10 -13.46 3.79
C GLU A 84 0.34 -14.87 4.31
N LEU A 85 0.72 -15.00 5.58
CA LEU A 85 0.94 -16.28 6.26
C LEU A 85 -0.39 -17.00 6.51
N VAL A 86 -1.41 -16.26 6.93
CA VAL A 86 -2.77 -16.80 7.10
C VAL A 86 -3.32 -17.28 5.75
N TRP A 87 -3.15 -16.50 4.68
CA TRP A 87 -3.54 -16.92 3.35
C TRP A 87 -2.77 -18.13 2.86
N ALA A 88 -1.49 -18.28 3.20
CA ALA A 88 -0.74 -19.48 2.89
C ALA A 88 -1.34 -20.72 3.57
N GLN A 89 -1.72 -20.62 4.85
CA GLN A 89 -2.42 -21.69 5.57
C GLN A 89 -3.74 -22.06 4.87
N VAL A 90 -4.59 -21.07 4.58
CA VAL A 90 -5.89 -21.29 3.91
C VAL A 90 -5.71 -21.93 2.54
N LYS A 91 -4.79 -21.41 1.71
CA LYS A 91 -4.51 -21.96 0.37
C LYS A 91 -4.01 -23.40 0.43
N ASN A 92 -3.14 -23.73 1.39
CA ASN A 92 -2.62 -25.09 1.56
C ASN A 92 -3.72 -26.07 1.96
N GLU A 93 -4.63 -25.65 2.85
CA GLU A 93 -5.77 -26.49 3.24
C GLU A 93 -6.71 -26.75 2.06
N VAL A 94 -7.10 -25.70 1.33
CA VAL A 94 -7.92 -25.84 0.11
C VAL A 94 -7.23 -26.75 -0.90
N ALA A 95 -5.93 -26.54 -1.17
CA ALA A 95 -5.18 -27.35 -2.12
C ALA A 95 -5.10 -28.84 -1.70
N SER A 96 -5.00 -29.13 -0.40
CA SER A 96 -4.95 -30.50 0.12
C SER A 96 -6.27 -31.27 -0.03
N LYS A 97 -7.41 -30.55 -0.04
CA LYS A 97 -8.77 -31.13 -0.10
C LYS A 97 -9.40 -31.03 -1.50
N ASN A 98 -8.88 -30.14 -2.36
CA ASN A 98 -9.42 -29.91 -3.69
C ASN A 98 -9.12 -31.10 -4.63
N SER A 99 -10.14 -31.94 -4.83
CA SER A 99 -10.07 -33.12 -5.70
C SER A 99 -10.82 -32.96 -7.02
N THR A 100 -11.78 -32.05 -7.09
CA THR A 100 -12.67 -31.88 -8.24
C THR A 100 -12.23 -30.75 -9.19
N PHE A 101 -11.41 -29.82 -8.69
CA PHE A 101 -10.94 -28.62 -9.40
C PHE A 101 -12.08 -27.71 -9.92
N LYS A 102 -13.29 -27.86 -9.39
CA LYS A 102 -14.44 -27.01 -9.72
C LYS A 102 -14.48 -25.80 -8.79
N ILE A 103 -14.77 -24.63 -9.36
CA ILE A 103 -14.78 -23.38 -8.58
C ILE A 103 -15.80 -23.39 -7.44
N ALA A 104 -16.96 -24.00 -7.64
CA ALA A 104 -17.99 -24.13 -6.61
C ALA A 104 -17.51 -24.96 -5.41
N ASP A 105 -16.77 -26.05 -5.66
CA ASP A 105 -16.22 -26.89 -4.59
C ASP A 105 -15.06 -26.17 -3.89
N VAL A 106 -14.25 -25.41 -4.64
CA VAL A 106 -13.20 -24.55 -4.08
C VAL A 106 -13.77 -23.48 -3.16
N GLU A 107 -14.91 -22.87 -3.49
CA GLU A 107 -15.57 -21.87 -2.64
C GLU A 107 -16.02 -22.47 -1.30
N VAL A 108 -16.61 -23.67 -1.31
CA VAL A 108 -16.97 -24.39 -0.08
C VAL A 108 -15.74 -24.69 0.77
N LEU A 109 -14.68 -25.23 0.16
CA LEU A 109 -13.42 -25.52 0.85
C LEU A 109 -12.75 -24.26 1.41
N LEU A 110 -12.84 -23.14 0.69
CA LEU A 110 -12.30 -21.85 1.12
C LEU A 110 -13.00 -21.37 2.39
N HIS A 111 -14.34 -21.44 2.44
CA HIS A 111 -15.09 -21.06 3.64
C HIS A 111 -14.78 -21.96 4.84
N GLU A 112 -14.62 -23.27 4.61
CA GLU A 112 -14.20 -24.21 5.65
C GLU A 112 -12.80 -23.88 6.17
N ALA A 113 -11.83 -23.69 5.27
CA ALA A 113 -10.45 -23.37 5.61
C ALA A 113 -10.33 -22.05 6.37
N ILE A 114 -11.06 -21.00 5.96
CA ILE A 114 -11.12 -19.72 6.70
C ILE A 114 -11.69 -19.93 8.11
N SER A 115 -12.75 -20.75 8.26
CA SER A 115 -13.37 -21.03 9.56
C SER A 115 -12.46 -21.83 10.49
N ASN A 116 -11.52 -22.61 9.93
CA ASN A 116 -10.53 -23.37 10.67
C ASN A 116 -9.32 -22.53 11.13
N VAL A 117 -9.16 -21.30 10.63
CA VAL A 117 -8.13 -20.38 11.13
C VAL A 117 -8.49 -19.93 12.55
N SER A 118 -7.76 -20.46 13.51
CA SER A 118 -7.95 -20.15 14.93
C SER A 118 -7.32 -18.80 15.31
N GLN A 119 -7.73 -18.25 16.46
CA GLN A 119 -7.06 -17.11 17.08
C GLN A 119 -5.55 -17.38 17.28
N LYS A 120 -5.18 -18.60 17.67
CA LYS A 120 -3.78 -18.98 17.87
C LYS A 120 -2.97 -18.91 16.57
N ASN A 121 -3.57 -19.30 15.43
CA ASN A 121 -2.91 -19.17 14.13
C ASN A 121 -2.61 -17.70 13.80
N TRP A 122 -3.57 -16.81 14.04
CA TRP A 122 -3.38 -15.37 13.86
C TRP A 122 -2.28 -14.82 14.76
N GLU A 123 -2.31 -15.12 16.06
CA GLU A 123 -1.29 -14.68 17.01
C GLU A 123 0.12 -15.13 16.60
N ASP A 124 0.26 -16.36 16.12
CA ASP A 124 1.56 -16.89 15.69
C ASP A 124 2.05 -16.23 14.40
N CYS A 125 1.14 -15.94 13.45
CA CYS A 125 1.48 -15.20 12.23
C CYS A 125 1.91 -13.75 12.53
N VAL A 126 1.22 -13.08 13.46
CA VAL A 126 1.58 -11.72 13.89
C VAL A 126 2.95 -11.71 14.56
N LYS A 127 3.19 -12.60 15.53
CA LYS A 127 4.49 -12.71 16.21
C LYS A 127 5.62 -13.00 15.24
N HIS A 128 5.37 -13.81 14.21
CA HIS A 128 6.36 -14.09 13.18
C HIS A 128 6.71 -12.83 12.38
N ALA A 129 5.71 -12.09 11.92
CA ALA A 129 5.92 -10.85 11.17
C ALA A 129 6.64 -9.77 12.02
N GLU A 130 6.24 -9.59 13.28
CA GLU A 130 6.90 -8.68 14.23
C GLU A 130 8.36 -9.05 14.44
N LYS A 131 8.65 -10.34 14.63
CA LYS A 131 10.02 -10.83 14.78
C LYS A 131 10.88 -10.53 13.53
N LEU A 132 10.34 -10.73 12.32
CA LEU A 132 11.05 -10.40 11.08
C LEU A 132 11.36 -8.90 11.01
N GLN A 133 10.43 -8.05 11.44
CA GLN A 133 10.64 -6.60 11.47
C GLN A 133 11.71 -6.16 12.48
N GLU A 134 11.84 -6.86 13.61
CA GLU A 134 12.85 -6.56 14.64
C GLU A 134 14.26 -7.02 14.24
N GLU A 135 14.38 -8.03 13.37
CA GLU A 135 15.67 -8.61 12.95
C GLU A 135 16.31 -7.90 11.75
N ASP A 136 15.57 -7.09 11.00
CA ASP A 136 16.03 -6.31 9.83
C ASP A 136 16.60 -4.92 10.17
#